data_AF-A0A2H6A5H1-F1
#
_entry.id   AF-A0A2H6A5H1-F1
#
_cell.length_a   1.000
_cell.length_b   1.000
_cell.length_c   1.000
_cell.angle_alpha   90.00
_cell.angle_beta   90.00
_cell.angle_gamma   90.00
#
_symmetry.space_group_name_H-M   'P 1'
#
loop_
_entity.id
_entity.type
_entity.pdbx_description
1 polymer ?
#
loop_
_entity_poly.entity_id
_entity_poly.type
_entity_poly.pdbx_seq_one_letter_code
_entity_poly.pdbx_strand_id
1 'polypeptide(L)' 'MIYEVFARKDHHQELKHVGSVDAADDELAKVYAWALYDEESWVEMCVVPRSAIIPVTEHGRVPVWGN' A
#
# COMPACT_ATOMS: atom_id res chain seq x y z
N MET A 1 8.47 -11.14 -3.52
CA MET A 1 7.60 -10.21 -4.27
C MET A 1 7.43 -8.96 -3.43
N ILE A 2 7.38 -7.78 -4.05
CA ILE A 2 7.26 -6.53 -3.28
C ILE A 2 5.79 -6.21 -3.01
N TYR A 3 5.49 -5.92 -1.75
CA TYR A 3 4.21 -5.43 -1.26
C TYR A 3 4.38 -4.01 -0.71
N GLU A 4 3.47 -3.11 -1.07
CA GLU A 4 3.34 -1.84 -0.38
C GLU A 4 2.53 -2.01 0.89
N VAL A 5 2.94 -1.31 1.94
CA VAL A 5 2.29 -1.32 3.25
C VAL A 5 1.66 0.03 3.51
N PHE A 6 0.40 0.00 3.91
CA PHE A 6 -0.34 1.18 4.32
C PHE A 6 -0.88 0.99 5.73
N ALA A 7 -0.91 2.04 6.54
CA ALA A 7 -1.38 1.98 7.91
C ALA A 7 -2.10 3.26 8.36
N ARG A 8 -2.91 3.16 9.42
CA ARG A 8 -3.54 4.29 10.10
C ARG A 8 -3.69 4.05 11.59
N LYS A 9 -3.64 5.14 12.38
CA LYS A 9 -3.73 5.10 13.85
C LYS A 9 -5.15 5.29 14.37
N ASP A 10 -6.06 5.74 13.50
CA ASP A 10 -7.47 5.99 13.82
C ASP A 10 -8.32 5.66 12.58
N HIS A 11 -9.51 5.09 12.77
CA HIS A 11 -10.45 4.77 11.68
C HIS A 11 -10.99 5.99 10.93
N HIS A 12 -10.91 7.18 11.53
CA HIS A 12 -11.26 8.46 10.90
C HIS A 12 -10.11 9.07 10.09
N GLN A 13 -8.90 8.50 10.18
CA GLN A 13 -7.75 8.93 9.40
C GLN A 13 -7.63 8.16 8.08
N GLU A 14 -7.02 8.84 7.11
CA GLU A 14 -6.64 8.25 5.84
C GLU A 14 -5.60 7.14 6.04
N LEU A 15 -5.67 6.12 5.18
CA LEU A 15 -4.66 5.10 5.08
C LEU A 15 -3.40 5.72 4.46
N LYS A 16 -2.28 5.71 5.17
CA LYS A 16 -1.01 6.30 4.69
C LYS A 16 -0.06 5.22 4.26
N HIS A 17 0.68 5.47 3.17
CA HIS A 17 1.80 4.61 2.79
C HIS A 17 2.92 4.74 3.82
N VAL A 18 3.35 3.62 4.39
CA VAL A 18 4.40 3.57 5.42
C VAL A 18 5.68 2.89 4.93
N GLY A 19 5.60 2.16 3.82
CA GLY A 19 6.77 1.59 3.13
C GLY A 19 6.43 0.31 2.40
N SER A 20 7.38 -0.62 2.32
CA SER A 20 7.24 -1.84 1.53
C SER A 20 7.98 -3.02 2.16
N VAL A 21 7.49 -4.24 1.90
CA VAL A 21 8.13 -5.49 2.34
C VAL A 21 8.35 -6.43 1.15
N ASP A 22 9.37 -7.28 1.24
CA ASP A 22 9.58 -8.39 0.30
C ASP A 22 9.12 -9.69 0.96
N ALA A 23 8.12 -10.34 0.38
CA ALA A 23 7.54 -11.58 0.89
C ALA A 23 7.22 -12.58 -0.23
N ALA A 24 7.16 -13.86 0.11
CA ALA A 24 6.86 -14.94 -0.83
C ALA A 24 5.38 -15.02 -1.20
N ASP A 25 4.49 -14.62 -0.29
CA ASP A 25 3.04 -14.67 -0.44
C ASP A 25 2.34 -13.63 0.46
N ASP A 26 1.02 -13.53 0.35
CA ASP A 26 0.19 -12.56 1.05
C ASP A 26 0.17 -12.77 2.57
N GLU A 27 0.25 -14.01 3.05
CA GLU A 27 0.22 -14.30 4.49
C GLU A 27 1.55 -13.90 5.15
N LEU A 28 2.68 -14.21 4.50
CA LEU A 28 3.99 -13.78 4.96
C LEU A 28 4.15 -12.26 4.89
N ALA A 29 3.58 -11.61 3.88
CA ALA A 29 3.57 -10.16 3.77
C ALA A 29 2.88 -9.49 4.98
N LYS A 30 1.75 -10.04 5.46
CA LYS A 30 1.07 -9.54 6.66
C LYS A 30 1.95 -9.67 7.91
N VAL A 31 2.60 -10.82 8.08
CA VAL A 31 3.50 -11.07 9.22
C VAL A 31 4.68 -10.10 9.21
N TYR A 32 5.32 -9.93 8.05
CA TYR A 32 6.46 -9.02 7.90
C TYR A 32 6.07 -7.56 8.09
N ALA A 33 4.92 -7.13 7.56
CA ALA A 33 4.43 -5.78 7.76
C ALA A 33 4.23 -5.48 9.25
N TRP A 34 3.57 -6.39 10.00
CA TRP A 34 3.42 -6.23 11.44
C TRP A 34 4.75 -6.20 12.18
N ALA A 35 5.70 -7.07 11.83
CA ALA A 35 6.99 -7.14 12.52
C ALA A 35 7.90 -5.93 12.24
N LEU A 36 7.81 -5.33 11.06
CA LEU A 36 8.67 -4.22 10.65
C LEU A 36 8.13 -2.84 11.03
N TYR A 37 6.82 -2.71 11.21
CA TYR A 37 6.16 -1.44 11.49
C TYR A 37 5.39 -1.45 12.82
N ASP A 38 5.87 -2.18 13.83
CA ASP A 38 5.21 -2.29 15.14
C ASP A 38 5.37 -1.06 16.05
N GLU A 39 6.11 -0.04 15.61
CA GLU A 39 6.54 1.11 16.42
C GLU A 39 5.38 2.03 16.87
N GLU A 40 4.21 1.89 16.28
CA GLU A 40 3.06 2.77 16.47
C GLU A 40 1.79 1.96 16.77
N SER A 41 0.82 2.58 17.43
CA SER A 41 -0.47 1.96 17.75
C SER A 41 -1.41 1.93 16.54
N TRP A 42 -1.04 1.20 15.49
CA TRP A 42 -1.86 1.07 14.30
C TRP A 42 -3.16 0.33 14.61
N VAL A 43 -4.29 0.91 14.19
CA VAL A 43 -5.60 0.23 14.28
C VAL A 43 -5.87 -0.64 13.06
N GLU A 44 -5.16 -0.36 11.96
CA GLU A 44 -5.27 -1.11 10.71
C GLU A 44 -3.97 -1.00 9.91
N MET A 45 -3.57 -2.12 9.32
CA MET A 45 -2.51 -2.23 8.34
C MET A 45 -3.02 -3.03 7.13
N CYS A 46 -2.70 -2.57 5.93
CA CYS A 46 -3.01 -3.24 4.67
C CYS A 46 -1.72 -3.47 3.88
N VAL A 47 -1.60 -4.66 3.30
CA VAL A 47 -0.55 -4.98 2.33
C VAL A 47 -1.17 -5.10 0.94
N VAL A 48 -0.51 -4.52 -0.06
CA VAL A 48 -0.94 -4.54 -1.45
C VAL A 48 0.22 -5.01 -2.33
N PRO A 49 0.09 -6.08 -3.12
CA PRO A 49 1.12 -6.45 -4.08
C PRO A 49 1.44 -5.26 -4.99
N ARG A 50 2.72 -4.92 -5.19
CA ARG A 50 3.11 -3.80 -6.07
C ARG A 50 2.59 -3.99 -7.50
N SER A 51 2.41 -5.23 -7.94
CA SER A 51 1.82 -5.59 -9.24
C SER A 51 0.35 -5.19 -9.38
N ALA A 52 -0.37 -4.96 -8.29
CA ALA A 52 -1.77 -4.51 -8.30
C ALA A 52 -1.89 -2.98 -8.40
N ILE A 53 -0.79 -2.23 -8.25
CA ILE A 53 -0.78 -0.78 -8.33
C ILE A 53 -0.72 -0.37 -9.80
N ILE A 54 -1.74 0.35 -10.25
CA ILE A 54 -1.82 0.86 -11.62
C ILE A 54 -1.28 2.31 -11.62
N PRO A 55 -0.07 2.55 -12.15
CA PRO A 55 0.48 3.90 -12.17
C PRO A 55 -0.23 4.75 -13.22
N VAL A 56 -0.59 5.97 -12.84
CA VAL A 56 -1.04 7.01 -13.79
C VAL A 56 0.15 7.88 -14.12
N THR A 57 0.69 7.74 -15.33
CA THR A 57 1.84 8.52 -15.82
C THR A 57 1.41 9.52 -16.89
N GLU A 58 2.21 10.56 -17.11
CA GLU A 58 1.91 11.59 -18.11
C GLU A 58 1.75 11.02 -19.53
N HIS A 59 2.49 9.95 -19.85
CA HIS A 59 2.40 9.24 -21.13
C HIS A 59 1.04 8.56 -21.39
N GLY A 60 0.20 8.41 -20.35
CA GLY A 60 -1.15 7.86 -20.44
C GLY A 60 -2.28 8.89 -20.45
N ARG A 61 -1.97 10.20 -20.51
CA ARG A 61 -2.99 11.25 -20.62
C ARG A 61 -3.73 11.11 -21.96
N VAL A 62 -4.89 10.46 -21.95
CA VAL A 62 -5.86 10.60 -23.03
C VAL A 62 -6.45 12.01 -22.93
N PRO A 63 -6.24 12.90 -23.92
CA PRO A 63 -6.83 14.22 -23.88
C PRO A 63 -8.35 14.10 -23.87
N VAL A 64 -9.00 14.66 -22.85
CA VAL A 64 -10.47 14.69 -22.75
C VAL A 64 -10.98 15.87 -23.58
N TRP A 65 -10.82 15.81 -24.91
CA TRP A 65 -11.46 16.78 -25.81
C TRP A 65 -12.65 16.10 -26.48
N GLY A 66 -13.87 16.53 -26.09
CA GLY A 66 -15.10 16.22 -26.81
C GLY A 66 -16.30 15.92 -25.91
N ASN A 67 -17.03 16.96 -25.49
CA ASN A 67 -18.50 17.02 -25.63
C ASN A 67 -18.95 18.49 -25.65
#